data_AF-A0A2H0KEV3-F1
#
_entry.id   AF-A0A2H0KEV3-F1
#
_cell.length_a   1.000
_cell.length_b   1.000
_cell.length_c   1.000
_cell.angle_alpha   90.00
_cell.angle_beta   90.00
_cell.angle_gamma   90.00
#
_symmetry.space_group_name_H-M   'P 1'
#
loop_
_entity.id
_entity.type
_entity.pdbx_description
1 polymer ?
#
loop_
_entity_poly.entity_id
_entity_poly.type
_entity_poly.pdbx_seq_one_letter_code
_entity_poly.pdbx_strand_id
1 'polypeptide(L)'
;MRKNLSSIILILLFSIVCVALYFYLPSSIKTLDTKISQSSPVVLSEERLNLIKDYGDLLAKGLPESNPQLYFYWWSSQKKISDLRIKRAIGEIKNTTVKNKEIKVWSFLNMGVVIKTDKHTLAFDTANLPFSLAHDELINLVDIFLVSHGDGDHFDPILLKKVLKQNKKVVTLKGFFSSILNSPNAVSLTSGETVDISGVKITAFQTDHRGDGNFNEPNAWFLVEVDGFKILHTGDGRDFKDKSEQEKVYAMKDIDILLGNILLHPYNIRDLKPKVFIPLHLYKFMSGGDLYRESRIEKVLETHNQYAKDLKTSKIIYLLPGESILL
;
A
#
# COMPACT_ATOMS: atom_id res chain seq x y z
N MET A 1 -22.32 -1.78 47.30
CA MET A 1 -22.72 -2.04 45.90
C MET A 1 -23.63 -0.96 45.29
N ARG A 2 -24.76 -0.54 45.92
CA ARG A 2 -25.68 0.46 45.31
C ARG A 2 -25.05 1.81 44.92
N LYS A 3 -24.06 2.31 45.68
CA LYS A 3 -23.40 3.61 45.40
C LYS A 3 -22.62 3.66 44.08
N ASN A 4 -22.26 2.51 43.49
CA ASN A 4 -21.49 2.46 42.24
C ASN A 4 -22.32 2.02 41.03
N LEU A 5 -23.60 1.66 41.23
CA LEU A 5 -24.43 1.10 40.17
C LEU A 5 -24.70 2.12 39.06
N SER A 6 -24.96 3.39 39.42
CA SER A 6 -25.15 4.47 38.45
C SER A 6 -23.91 4.73 37.61
N SER A 7 -22.72 4.73 38.22
CA SER A 7 -21.45 4.90 37.51
C SER A 7 -21.17 3.75 36.55
N ILE A 8 -21.44 2.50 36.96
CA ILE A 8 -21.29 1.32 36.10
C ILE A 8 -22.26 1.40 34.91
N ILE A 9 -23.52 1.78 35.13
CA ILE A 9 -24.51 1.96 34.06
C ILE A 9 -24.03 3.04 33.09
N LEU A 10 -23.53 4.17 33.58
CA LEU A 10 -23.04 5.26 32.74
C LEU A 10 -21.84 4.82 31.87
N ILE A 11 -20.87 4.11 32.45
CA ILE A 11 -19.71 3.58 31.72
C ILE A 11 -20.16 2.57 30.65
N LEU A 12 -21.12 1.72 30.97
CA LEU A 12 -21.66 0.75 30.03
C LEU A 12 -22.38 1.45 28.86
N LEU A 13 -23.24 2.42 29.15
CA LEU A 13 -23.94 3.20 28.12
C LEU A 13 -22.95 3.96 27.23
N PHE A 14 -21.94 4.61 27.81
CA PHE A 14 -20.89 5.28 27.06
C PHE A 14 -20.12 4.30 26.15
N SER A 15 -19.78 3.12 26.67
CA SER A 15 -19.10 2.08 25.89
C SER A 15 -19.96 1.59 24.71
N ILE A 16 -21.26 1.38 24.92
CA ILE A 16 -22.20 1.00 23.86
C ILE A 16 -22.25 2.09 22.77
N VAL A 17 -22.32 3.36 23.15
CA VAL A 17 -22.32 4.49 22.21
C VAL A 17 -21.02 4.55 21.42
N CYS A 18 -19.87 4.38 22.07
CA CYS A 18 -18.56 4.34 21.41
C CYS A 18 -18.47 3.18 20.42
N VAL A 19 -18.94 1.99 20.78
CA VAL A 19 -19.00 0.82 19.89
C VAL A 19 -19.93 1.09 18.71
N ALA A 20 -21.13 1.60 18.95
CA ALA A 20 -22.10 1.91 17.91
C ALA A 20 -21.53 2.93 16.90
N LEU A 21 -20.86 3.96 17.38
CA LEU A 21 -20.27 5.01 16.53
C LEU A 21 -19.00 4.55 15.79
N TYR A 22 -18.24 3.61 16.37
CA TYR A 22 -17.13 2.93 15.68
C TYR A 22 -17.63 2.14 14.46
N PHE A 23 -18.73 1.39 14.61
CA PHE A 23 -19.32 0.61 13.52
C PHE A 23 -20.27 1.41 12.60
N TYR A 24 -20.72 2.59 13.03
CA TYR A 24 -21.58 3.44 12.22
C TYR A 24 -20.88 3.91 10.95
N LEU A 25 -21.51 3.67 9.80
CA LEU A 25 -21.01 4.05 8.49
C LEU A 25 -21.93 5.14 7.88
N PRO A 26 -21.47 6.41 7.77
CA PRO A 26 -22.23 7.49 7.16
C PRO A 26 -22.71 7.18 5.74
N SER A 27 -23.89 7.70 5.37
CA SER A 27 -24.46 7.52 4.04
C SER A 27 -23.57 8.06 2.92
N SER A 28 -22.86 9.18 3.17
CA SER A 28 -21.89 9.75 2.23
C SER A 28 -20.75 8.77 1.89
N ILE A 29 -20.24 8.05 2.89
CA ILE A 29 -19.20 7.02 2.72
C ILE A 29 -19.74 5.85 1.89
N LYS A 30 -20.94 5.35 2.20
CA LYS A 30 -21.58 4.26 1.43
C LYS A 30 -21.81 4.65 -0.03
N THR A 31 -22.27 5.88 -0.25
CA THR A 31 -22.56 6.41 -1.59
C THR A 31 -21.27 6.52 -2.40
N LEU A 32 -20.24 7.14 -1.83
CA LEU A 32 -18.94 7.27 -2.49
C LEU A 32 -18.33 5.90 -2.80
N ASP A 33 -18.32 5.00 -1.84
CA ASP A 33 -17.82 3.64 -2.02
C ASP A 33 -18.55 2.87 -3.15
N THR A 34 -19.87 3.05 -3.25
CA THR A 34 -20.67 2.48 -4.35
C THR A 34 -20.23 3.04 -5.69
N LYS A 35 -20.09 4.38 -5.80
CA LYS A 35 -19.61 5.03 -7.03
C LYS A 35 -18.23 4.52 -7.43
N ILE A 36 -17.30 4.41 -6.48
CA ILE A 36 -15.96 3.87 -6.75
C ILE A 36 -16.05 2.46 -7.31
N SER A 37 -16.83 1.58 -6.67
CA SER A 37 -16.95 0.19 -7.12
C SER A 37 -17.71 -0.02 -8.43
N GLN A 38 -18.47 0.98 -8.89
CA GLN A 38 -19.12 0.97 -10.20
C GLN A 38 -18.24 1.58 -11.29
N SER A 39 -17.21 2.35 -10.91
CA SER A 39 -16.28 2.99 -11.84
C SER A 39 -15.18 2.04 -12.30
N SER A 40 -14.67 2.24 -13.52
CA SER A 40 -13.50 1.52 -14.02
C SER A 40 -12.21 2.29 -13.73
N PRO A 41 -11.19 1.70 -13.11
CA PRO A 41 -9.90 2.36 -12.91
C PRO A 41 -9.04 2.40 -14.19
N VAL A 42 -9.45 1.71 -15.26
CA VAL A 42 -8.69 1.60 -16.52
C VAL A 42 -8.88 2.83 -17.41
N VAL A 43 -10.02 3.50 -17.29
CA VAL A 43 -10.40 4.63 -18.15
C VAL A 43 -10.47 5.89 -17.30
N LEU A 44 -9.59 6.85 -17.59
CA LEU A 44 -9.54 8.14 -16.90
C LEU A 44 -10.54 9.13 -17.53
N SER A 45 -11.83 8.80 -17.45
CA SER A 45 -12.92 9.68 -17.90
C SER A 45 -13.08 10.91 -16.98
N GLU A 46 -13.80 11.92 -17.44
CA GLU A 46 -14.15 13.08 -16.59
C GLU A 46 -14.93 12.66 -15.33
N GLU A 47 -15.86 11.72 -15.47
CA GLU A 47 -16.58 11.13 -14.32
C GLU A 47 -15.62 10.49 -13.32
N ARG A 48 -14.64 9.75 -13.82
CA ARG A 48 -13.62 9.11 -12.98
C ARG A 48 -12.73 10.15 -12.29
N LEU A 49 -12.34 11.22 -12.97
CA LEU A 49 -11.57 12.32 -12.39
C LEU A 49 -12.35 13.03 -11.28
N ASN A 50 -13.65 13.29 -11.50
CA ASN A 50 -14.54 13.85 -10.48
C ASN A 50 -14.66 12.92 -9.27
N LEU A 51 -14.76 11.61 -9.50
CA LEU A 51 -14.80 10.63 -8.43
C LEU A 51 -13.50 10.57 -7.60
N ILE A 52 -12.34 10.62 -8.27
CA ILE A 52 -11.03 10.71 -7.63
C ILE A 52 -10.97 11.96 -6.73
N LYS A 53 -11.47 13.09 -7.23
CA LYS A 53 -11.55 14.34 -6.49
C LYS A 53 -12.50 14.24 -5.29
N ASP A 54 -13.69 13.69 -5.47
CA ASP A 54 -14.65 13.47 -4.38
C ASP A 54 -14.04 12.61 -3.25
N TYR A 55 -13.30 11.57 -3.62
CA TYR A 55 -12.56 10.74 -2.66
C TYR A 55 -11.47 11.54 -1.95
N GLY A 56 -10.70 12.33 -2.71
CA GLY A 56 -9.68 13.20 -2.16
C GLY A 56 -10.25 14.26 -1.19
N ASP A 57 -11.38 14.85 -1.52
CA ASP A 57 -12.00 15.89 -0.70
C ASP A 57 -12.63 15.30 0.58
N LEU A 58 -13.16 14.06 0.51
CA LEU A 58 -13.58 13.33 1.71
C LEU A 58 -12.40 13.10 2.67
N LEU A 59 -11.23 12.69 2.15
CA LEU A 59 -10.06 12.43 2.97
C LEU A 59 -9.42 13.71 3.52
N ALA A 60 -9.53 14.83 2.82
CA ALA A 60 -9.06 16.14 3.28
C ALA A 60 -9.92 16.71 4.42
N LYS A 61 -11.20 16.32 4.49
CA LYS A 61 -12.18 16.96 5.39
C LYS A 61 -11.77 16.84 6.86
N GLY A 62 -11.48 17.99 7.47
CA GLY A 62 -11.10 18.09 8.88
C GLY A 62 -9.69 17.59 9.20
N LEU A 63 -8.87 17.33 8.18
CA LEU A 63 -7.49 16.90 8.37
C LEU A 63 -6.66 18.09 8.89
N PRO A 64 -5.92 17.94 10.02
CA PRO A 64 -5.01 18.98 10.48
C PRO A 64 -3.82 19.15 9.53
N GLU A 65 -3.20 20.34 9.54
CA GLU A 65 -2.00 20.60 8.73
C GLU A 65 -0.82 19.73 9.18
N SER A 66 -0.65 19.53 10.49
CA SER A 66 0.35 18.63 11.07
C SER A 66 -0.15 17.18 11.19
N ASN A 67 0.75 16.26 11.57
CA ASN A 67 0.43 14.86 11.80
C ASN A 67 -0.81 14.69 12.71
N PRO A 68 -1.89 14.04 12.24
CA PRO A 68 -3.09 13.88 13.04
C PRO A 68 -2.81 13.01 14.26
N GLN A 69 -3.32 13.45 15.41
CA GLN A 69 -3.26 12.70 16.65
C GLN A 69 -4.04 11.38 16.51
N LEU A 70 -3.63 10.35 17.26
CA LEU A 70 -4.21 9.02 17.16
C LEU A 70 -5.75 8.99 17.32
N TYR A 71 -6.31 9.83 18.18
CA TYR A 71 -7.77 9.92 18.38
C TYR A 71 -8.54 10.43 17.15
N PHE A 72 -7.88 11.15 16.24
CA PHE A 72 -8.48 11.62 14.98
C PHE A 72 -9.08 10.44 14.23
N TYR A 73 -8.33 9.33 14.12
CA TYR A 73 -8.74 8.18 13.33
C TYR A 73 -9.92 7.42 13.91
N TRP A 74 -10.19 7.51 15.22
CA TRP A 74 -11.21 6.68 15.87
C TRP A 74 -12.61 6.92 15.27
N TRP A 75 -12.91 8.16 14.85
CA TRP A 75 -14.24 8.55 14.37
C TRP A 75 -14.22 9.15 12.97
N SER A 76 -13.05 9.29 12.36
CA SER A 76 -12.87 10.01 11.11
C SER A 76 -13.52 9.29 9.93
N SER A 77 -13.96 10.08 8.94
CA SER A 77 -14.47 9.52 7.70
C SER A 77 -13.37 8.79 6.93
N GLN A 78 -12.12 9.25 7.08
CA GLN A 78 -10.88 8.72 6.55
C GLN A 78 -10.69 7.25 6.95
N LYS A 79 -10.73 6.94 8.26
CA LYS A 79 -10.65 5.56 8.73
C LYS A 79 -11.82 4.74 8.18
N LYS A 80 -13.05 5.26 8.27
CA LYS A 80 -14.26 4.52 7.92
C LYS A 80 -14.31 4.12 6.45
N ILE A 81 -14.00 5.04 5.52
CA ILE A 81 -13.93 4.72 4.10
C ILE A 81 -12.78 3.74 3.83
N SER A 82 -11.61 3.98 4.42
CA SER A 82 -10.44 3.12 4.23
C SER A 82 -10.72 1.69 4.70
N ASP A 83 -11.23 1.50 5.91
CA ASP A 83 -11.61 0.19 6.44
C ASP A 83 -12.62 -0.53 5.54
N LEU A 84 -13.65 0.18 5.08
CA LEU A 84 -14.67 -0.38 4.18
C LEU A 84 -14.04 -0.89 2.88
N ARG A 85 -13.19 -0.06 2.26
CA ARG A 85 -12.52 -0.36 0.98
C ARG A 85 -11.55 -1.53 1.12
N ILE A 86 -10.73 -1.54 2.17
CA ILE A 86 -9.77 -2.62 2.44
C ILE A 86 -10.50 -3.94 2.73
N LYS A 87 -11.58 -3.92 3.54
CA LYS A 87 -12.39 -5.12 3.76
C LYS A 87 -13.01 -5.67 2.47
N ARG A 88 -13.47 -4.78 1.58
CA ARG A 88 -13.96 -5.19 0.25
C ARG A 88 -12.85 -5.84 -0.57
N ALA A 89 -11.67 -5.22 -0.65
CA ALA A 89 -10.54 -5.77 -1.37
C ALA A 89 -10.13 -7.15 -0.85
N ILE A 90 -10.08 -7.33 0.48
CA ILE A 90 -9.79 -8.63 1.10
C ILE A 90 -10.87 -9.67 0.77
N GLY A 91 -12.15 -9.28 0.81
CA GLY A 91 -13.25 -10.13 0.36
C GLY A 91 -13.10 -10.53 -1.11
N GLU A 92 -12.65 -9.61 -1.97
CA GLU A 92 -12.40 -9.89 -3.38
C GLU A 92 -11.17 -10.79 -3.59
N ILE A 93 -10.06 -10.57 -2.88
CA ILE A 93 -8.85 -11.39 -2.92
C ILE A 93 -9.19 -12.84 -2.54
N LYS A 94 -10.00 -13.03 -1.50
CA LYS A 94 -10.46 -14.35 -1.03
C LYS A 94 -11.27 -15.08 -2.10
N ASN A 95 -12.17 -14.37 -2.78
CA ASN A 95 -13.13 -14.98 -3.70
C ASN A 95 -12.70 -14.97 -5.17
N THR A 96 -11.62 -14.27 -5.53
CA THR A 96 -11.14 -14.23 -6.91
C THR A 96 -10.25 -15.43 -7.21
N THR A 97 -10.58 -16.16 -8.28
CA THR A 97 -9.67 -17.08 -8.96
C THR A 97 -9.05 -16.35 -10.15
N VAL A 98 -7.72 -16.34 -10.22
CA VAL A 98 -6.97 -15.76 -11.34
C VAL A 98 -6.55 -16.89 -12.27
N LYS A 99 -6.66 -16.70 -13.58
CA LYS A 99 -6.28 -17.75 -14.54
C LYS A 99 -4.77 -17.75 -14.76
N ASN A 100 -4.27 -18.85 -15.32
CA ASN A 100 -2.88 -18.95 -15.75
C ASN A 100 -2.52 -17.80 -16.72
N LYS A 101 -1.35 -17.17 -16.50
CA LYS A 101 -0.88 -15.97 -17.25
C LYS A 101 -1.70 -14.71 -17.05
N GLU A 102 -2.56 -14.66 -16.04
CA GLU A 102 -3.19 -13.42 -15.58
C GLU A 102 -2.60 -13.06 -14.20
N ILE A 103 -2.60 -11.76 -13.89
CA ILE A 103 -2.27 -11.26 -12.56
C ILE A 103 -3.29 -10.21 -12.15
N LYS A 104 -3.76 -10.28 -10.91
CA LYS A 104 -4.63 -9.26 -10.34
C LYS A 104 -3.90 -8.47 -9.28
N VAL A 105 -4.02 -7.15 -9.35
CA VAL A 105 -3.35 -6.20 -8.45
C VAL A 105 -4.41 -5.40 -7.71
N TRP A 106 -4.37 -5.37 -6.39
CA TRP A 106 -5.20 -4.55 -5.53
C TRP A 106 -4.36 -3.43 -4.91
N SER A 107 -4.81 -2.19 -5.07
CA SER A 107 -4.24 -1.07 -4.34
C SER A 107 -4.80 -1.04 -2.92
N PHE A 108 -3.90 -0.97 -1.95
CA PHE A 108 -4.23 -0.65 -0.57
C PHE A 108 -3.82 0.80 -0.31
N LEU A 109 -3.79 1.24 0.94
CA LEU A 109 -3.43 2.63 1.27
C LEU A 109 -1.92 2.87 1.09
N ASN A 110 -1.56 4.12 0.77
CA ASN A 110 -0.16 4.54 0.67
C ASN A 110 0.63 3.67 -0.32
N MET A 111 1.55 2.84 0.17
CA MET A 111 2.39 1.93 -0.61
C MET A 111 1.92 0.48 -0.59
N GLY A 112 0.83 0.22 0.14
CA GLY A 112 0.21 -1.08 0.26
C GLY A 112 -0.30 -1.60 -1.08
N VAL A 113 0.12 -2.80 -1.46
CA VAL A 113 -0.40 -3.52 -2.63
C VAL A 113 -0.52 -5.00 -2.32
N VAL A 114 -1.56 -5.64 -2.83
CA VAL A 114 -1.64 -7.11 -2.89
C VAL A 114 -1.69 -7.53 -4.35
N ILE A 115 -0.93 -8.55 -4.71
CA ILE A 115 -1.00 -9.18 -6.02
C ILE A 115 -1.41 -10.64 -5.88
N LYS A 116 -2.10 -11.16 -6.88
CA LYS A 116 -2.52 -12.56 -6.95
C LYS A 116 -2.38 -13.10 -8.37
N THR A 117 -1.76 -14.25 -8.50
CA THR A 117 -1.69 -15.07 -9.72
C THR A 117 -2.55 -16.33 -9.53
N ASP A 118 -2.47 -17.29 -10.45
CA ASP A 118 -3.11 -18.59 -10.28
C ASP A 118 -2.49 -19.43 -9.14
N LYS A 119 -1.26 -19.11 -8.71
CA LYS A 119 -0.49 -19.92 -7.74
C LYS A 119 -0.06 -19.18 -6.47
N HIS A 120 0.18 -17.87 -6.55
CA HIS A 120 0.76 -17.10 -5.46
C HIS A 120 -0.04 -15.85 -5.14
N THR A 121 -0.06 -15.48 -3.86
CA THR A 121 -0.56 -14.19 -3.37
C THR A 121 0.52 -13.49 -2.56
N LEU A 122 0.89 -12.27 -2.95
CA LEU A 122 1.97 -11.51 -2.31
C LEU A 122 1.43 -10.16 -1.85
N ALA A 123 1.91 -9.69 -0.70
CA ALA A 123 1.55 -8.38 -0.15
C ALA A 123 2.81 -7.53 0.02
N PHE A 124 2.74 -6.27 -0.41
CA PHE A 124 3.80 -5.28 -0.26
C PHE A 124 3.30 -4.18 0.67
N ASP A 125 4.04 -3.85 1.72
CA ASP A 125 3.81 -2.69 2.59
C ASP A 125 2.36 -2.53 3.10
N THR A 126 1.66 -3.65 3.36
CA THR A 126 0.26 -3.65 3.81
C THR A 126 0.13 -3.40 5.31
N ALA A 127 0.54 -2.21 5.77
CA ALA A 127 0.37 -1.79 7.17
C ALA A 127 -1.10 -1.46 7.50
N ASN A 128 -1.55 -1.76 8.72
CA ASN A 128 -2.88 -1.32 9.17
C ASN A 128 -2.91 0.18 9.42
N LEU A 129 -4.07 0.79 9.16
CA LEU A 129 -4.41 2.04 9.81
C LEU A 129 -4.52 1.87 11.32
N PRO A 130 -4.20 2.89 12.12
CA PRO A 130 -4.42 2.84 13.55
C PRO A 130 -5.87 2.47 13.90
N PHE A 131 -6.04 1.51 14.81
CA PHE A 131 -7.34 0.94 15.23
C PHE A 131 -8.16 0.24 14.14
N SER A 132 -7.54 -0.10 13.02
CA SER A 132 -8.11 -1.00 12.03
C SER A 132 -7.66 -2.43 12.29
N LEU A 133 -8.60 -3.36 12.15
CA LEU A 133 -8.32 -4.80 12.06
C LEU A 133 -8.60 -5.31 10.65
N ALA A 134 -8.75 -4.41 9.67
CA ALA A 134 -9.17 -4.78 8.32
C ALA A 134 -8.20 -5.80 7.70
N HIS A 135 -6.89 -5.68 7.96
CA HIS A 135 -5.87 -6.57 7.38
C HIS A 135 -5.68 -7.90 8.12
N ASP A 136 -6.34 -8.14 9.25
CA ASP A 136 -6.14 -9.40 10.00
C ASP A 136 -6.53 -10.64 9.16
N GLU A 137 -7.56 -10.52 8.32
CA GLU A 137 -7.95 -11.59 7.40
C GLU A 137 -6.96 -11.80 6.25
N LEU A 138 -6.20 -10.77 5.87
CA LEU A 138 -5.22 -10.82 4.78
C LEU A 138 -4.11 -11.84 5.07
N ILE A 139 -3.77 -12.05 6.35
CA ILE A 139 -2.73 -12.98 6.79
C ILE A 139 -2.99 -14.40 6.26
N ASN A 140 -4.25 -14.83 6.26
CA ASN A 140 -4.63 -16.17 5.82
C ASN A 140 -4.62 -16.32 4.29
N LEU A 141 -4.62 -15.21 3.56
CA LEU A 141 -4.75 -15.17 2.10
C LEU A 141 -3.42 -14.98 1.37
N VAL A 142 -2.40 -14.49 2.06
CA VAL A 142 -1.10 -14.13 1.50
C VAL A 142 -0.06 -15.21 1.82
N ASP A 143 0.83 -15.47 0.87
CA ASP A 143 1.94 -16.42 1.01
C ASP A 143 3.20 -15.72 1.51
N ILE A 144 3.50 -14.55 0.93
CA ILE A 144 4.71 -13.78 1.21
C ILE A 144 4.35 -12.30 1.43
N PHE A 145 4.80 -11.75 2.55
CA PHE A 145 4.76 -10.34 2.85
C PHE A 145 6.13 -9.72 2.56
N LEU A 146 6.19 -8.64 1.79
CA LEU A 146 7.38 -7.86 1.52
C LEU A 146 7.23 -6.50 2.21
N VAL A 147 8.25 -6.10 2.96
CA VAL A 147 8.26 -4.82 3.67
C VAL A 147 9.50 -4.03 3.27
N SER A 148 9.28 -2.87 2.65
CA SER A 148 10.34 -2.04 2.08
C SER A 148 11.16 -1.32 3.15
N HIS A 149 10.49 -0.78 4.18
CA HIS A 149 11.16 -0.13 5.30
C HIS A 149 10.36 -0.02 6.60
N GLY A 150 10.96 0.62 7.61
CA GLY A 150 10.51 0.64 9.01
C GLY A 150 9.50 1.70 9.42
N ASP A 151 9.06 2.56 8.50
CA ASP A 151 8.08 3.57 8.85
C ASP A 151 6.69 2.95 9.03
N GLY A 152 5.90 3.54 9.91
CA GLY A 152 4.62 2.96 10.34
C GLY A 152 3.55 2.88 9.25
N ASP A 153 3.71 3.60 8.14
CA ASP A 153 2.85 3.54 6.95
C ASP A 153 3.26 2.43 5.95
N HIS A 154 4.28 1.64 6.30
CA HIS A 154 4.76 0.46 5.55
C HIS A 154 4.91 -0.78 6.45
N PHE A 155 5.31 -0.56 7.70
CA PHE A 155 5.62 -1.59 8.67
C PHE A 155 4.64 -1.58 9.86
N ASP A 156 3.88 -2.67 9.99
CA ASP A 156 3.04 -2.93 11.15
C ASP A 156 3.62 -4.11 11.97
N PRO A 157 4.29 -3.84 13.11
CA PRO A 157 4.92 -4.88 13.91
C PRO A 157 3.91 -5.85 14.53
N ILE A 158 2.65 -5.43 14.75
CA ILE A 158 1.60 -6.27 15.32
C ILE A 158 1.11 -7.25 14.25
N LEU A 159 0.82 -6.75 13.05
CA LEU A 159 0.44 -7.58 11.90
C LEU A 159 1.54 -8.61 11.58
N LEU A 160 2.79 -8.17 11.43
CA LEU A 160 3.88 -9.06 11.05
C LEU A 160 4.18 -10.13 12.10
N LYS A 161 4.03 -9.83 13.39
CA LYS A 161 4.08 -10.86 14.45
C LYS A 161 2.98 -11.90 14.29
N LYS A 162 1.77 -11.52 13.88
CA LYS A 162 0.68 -12.47 13.59
C LYS A 162 1.00 -13.30 12.34
N VAL A 163 1.53 -12.68 11.28
CA VAL A 163 1.99 -13.34 10.04
C VAL A 163 3.03 -14.43 10.36
N LEU A 164 4.09 -14.08 11.10
CA LEU A 164 5.15 -15.03 11.46
C LEU A 164 4.64 -16.17 12.36
N LYS A 165 3.68 -15.91 13.27
CA LYS A 165 3.03 -16.95 14.09
C LYS A 165 2.21 -17.94 13.27
N GLN A 166 1.75 -17.55 12.08
CA GLN A 166 1.05 -18.44 11.14
C GLN A 166 1.99 -19.12 10.14
N ASN A 167 3.31 -19.10 10.40
CA ASN A 167 4.33 -19.68 9.53
C ASN A 167 4.37 -19.10 8.10
N LYS A 168 3.88 -17.86 7.92
CA LYS A 168 3.96 -17.13 6.64
C LYS A 168 5.30 -16.41 6.52
N LYS A 169 5.76 -16.19 5.29
CA LYS A 169 7.06 -15.56 5.02
C LYS A 169 6.95 -14.04 5.08
N VAL A 170 7.93 -13.41 5.71
CA VAL A 170 8.13 -11.96 5.69
C VAL A 170 9.52 -11.68 5.14
N VAL A 171 9.60 -10.93 4.05
CA VAL A 171 10.85 -10.55 3.40
C VAL A 171 11.14 -9.08 3.66
N THR A 172 12.35 -8.79 4.12
CA THR A 172 12.84 -7.43 4.35
C THR A 172 14.26 -7.32 3.82
N LEU A 173 14.78 -6.09 3.73
CA LEU A 173 16.22 -5.89 3.63
C LEU A 173 16.86 -6.06 5.03
N LYS A 174 18.15 -6.40 5.08
CA LYS A 174 18.92 -6.66 6.29
C LYS A 174 19.18 -5.34 7.03
N GLY A 175 19.06 -5.37 8.36
CA GLY A 175 19.29 -4.21 9.23
C GLY A 175 18.03 -3.49 9.70
N PHE A 176 16.85 -3.88 9.24
CA PHE A 176 15.62 -3.14 9.54
C PHE A 176 15.01 -3.48 10.91
N PHE A 177 14.97 -4.76 11.31
CA PHE A 177 14.26 -5.16 12.54
C PHE A 177 14.91 -6.35 13.26
N SER A 178 15.91 -6.10 14.09
CA SER A 178 16.55 -7.16 14.88
C SER A 178 15.62 -7.79 15.93
N SER A 179 14.59 -7.09 16.40
CA SER A 179 13.75 -7.54 17.52
C SER A 179 12.47 -8.29 17.12
N ILE A 180 12.01 -8.15 15.88
CA ILE A 180 10.74 -8.75 15.40
C ILE A 180 10.98 -9.95 14.48
N LEU A 181 12.19 -10.08 13.93
CA LEU A 181 12.55 -11.08 12.93
C LEU A 181 13.31 -12.29 13.47
N ASN A 182 13.21 -12.60 14.77
CA ASN A 182 13.76 -13.84 15.35
C ASN A 182 12.95 -15.09 14.99
N SER A 183 12.43 -15.15 13.75
CA SER A 183 11.65 -16.25 13.22
C SER A 183 12.36 -16.82 11.99
N PRO A 184 12.40 -18.16 11.80
CA PRO A 184 12.92 -18.75 10.57
C PRO A 184 12.08 -18.41 9.32
N ASN A 185 10.91 -17.79 9.51
CA ASN A 185 10.07 -17.30 8.42
C ASN A 185 10.28 -15.82 8.09
N ALA A 186 11.12 -15.13 8.86
CA ALA A 186 11.64 -13.82 8.49
C ALA A 186 12.89 -14.01 7.63
N VAL A 187 12.84 -13.52 6.40
CA VAL A 187 13.94 -13.57 5.43
C VAL A 187 14.47 -12.15 5.26
N SER A 188 15.71 -11.92 5.69
CA SER A 188 16.37 -10.62 5.54
C SER A 188 17.46 -10.72 4.49
N LEU A 189 17.31 -9.95 3.42
CA LEU A 189 18.22 -9.94 2.27
C LEU A 189 19.22 -8.79 2.37
N THR A 190 20.45 -9.03 1.94
CA THR A 190 21.40 -7.95 1.65
C THR A 190 21.09 -7.31 0.29
N SER A 191 21.66 -6.12 0.02
CA SER A 191 21.50 -5.47 -1.29
C SER A 191 22.00 -6.38 -2.41
N GLY A 192 21.21 -6.51 -3.48
CA GLY A 192 21.48 -7.36 -4.63
C GLY A 192 21.25 -8.85 -4.39
N GLU A 193 20.97 -9.28 -3.16
CA GLU A 193 20.70 -10.67 -2.84
C GLU A 193 19.34 -11.11 -3.36
N THR A 194 19.30 -12.32 -3.91
CA THR A 194 18.08 -12.95 -4.42
C THR A 194 17.77 -14.21 -3.61
N VAL A 195 16.51 -14.36 -3.22
CA VAL A 195 15.99 -15.58 -2.61
C VAL A 195 14.88 -16.17 -3.46
N ASP A 196 14.78 -17.50 -3.49
CA ASP A 196 13.64 -18.22 -4.06
C ASP A 196 12.78 -18.77 -2.92
N ILE A 197 11.51 -18.34 -2.87
CA ILE A 197 10.53 -18.79 -1.89
C ILE A 197 9.38 -19.44 -2.65
N SER A 198 9.36 -20.77 -2.70
CA SER A 198 8.31 -21.55 -3.35
C SER A 198 8.13 -21.24 -4.85
N GLY A 199 9.20 -20.87 -5.56
CA GLY A 199 9.14 -20.49 -6.98
C GLY A 199 8.94 -18.99 -7.23
N VAL A 200 8.83 -18.19 -6.17
CA VAL A 200 8.86 -16.73 -6.24
C VAL A 200 10.30 -16.26 -6.00
N LYS A 201 10.93 -15.65 -7.02
CA LYS A 201 12.27 -15.05 -6.86
C LYS A 201 12.13 -13.60 -6.43
N ILE A 202 12.84 -13.23 -5.37
CA ILE A 202 12.79 -11.89 -4.79
C ILE A 202 14.22 -11.38 -4.65
N THR A 203 14.54 -10.29 -5.33
CA THR A 203 15.79 -9.55 -5.18
C THR A 203 15.53 -8.24 -4.44
N ALA A 204 16.31 -7.95 -3.40
CA ALA A 204 16.20 -6.68 -2.68
C ALA A 204 17.38 -5.75 -3.02
N PHE A 205 17.11 -4.48 -3.27
CA PHE A 205 18.13 -3.46 -3.51
C PHE A 205 18.02 -2.36 -2.45
N GLN A 206 19.15 -2.01 -1.83
CA GLN A 206 19.22 -0.94 -0.85
C GLN A 206 19.15 0.41 -1.55
N THR A 207 18.17 1.20 -1.11
CA THR A 207 17.94 2.57 -1.54
C THR A 207 17.93 3.51 -0.34
N ASP A 208 18.11 4.80 -0.58
CA ASP A 208 17.87 5.82 0.42
C ASP A 208 16.37 6.05 0.59
N HIS A 209 15.95 6.46 1.78
CA HIS A 209 14.53 6.69 2.06
C HIS A 209 14.02 8.04 1.56
N ARG A 210 14.88 9.08 1.58
CA ARG A 210 14.46 10.47 1.35
C ARG A 210 15.08 11.14 0.12
N GLY A 211 15.98 10.48 -0.60
CA GLY A 211 16.75 11.11 -1.68
C GLY A 211 17.88 12.02 -1.16
N ASP A 212 18.26 11.88 0.10
CA ASP A 212 19.31 12.65 0.76
C ASP A 212 20.65 11.89 0.83
N GLY A 213 20.73 10.69 0.24
CA GLY A 213 21.90 9.83 0.30
C GLY A 213 22.13 9.17 1.67
N ASN A 214 21.19 9.26 2.61
CA ASN A 214 21.30 8.59 3.90
C ASN A 214 20.87 7.11 3.81
N PHE A 215 21.84 6.22 3.70
CA PHE A 215 21.61 4.77 3.66
C PHE A 215 21.57 4.09 5.03
N ASN A 216 21.65 4.85 6.14
CA ASN A 216 21.51 4.31 7.50
C ASN A 216 20.05 4.12 7.92
N GLU A 217 19.14 4.81 7.24
CA GLU A 217 17.69 4.56 7.24
C GLU A 217 17.35 3.86 5.93
N PRO A 218 17.73 2.58 5.77
CA PRO A 218 17.61 1.92 4.48
C PRO A 218 16.15 1.85 4.04
N ASN A 219 15.91 1.88 2.74
CA ASN A 219 14.69 1.44 2.09
C ASN A 219 15.02 0.32 1.09
N ALA A 220 14.09 -0.59 0.84
CA ALA A 220 14.26 -1.63 -0.18
C ALA A 220 13.43 -1.33 -1.43
N TRP A 221 14.07 -1.44 -2.60
CA TRP A 221 13.36 -1.80 -3.82
C TRP A 221 13.33 -3.32 -3.94
N PHE A 222 12.19 -3.90 -4.30
CA PHE A 222 12.04 -5.33 -4.55
C PHE A 222 11.77 -5.60 -6.02
N LEU A 223 12.64 -6.37 -6.65
CA LEU A 223 12.36 -7.02 -7.93
C LEU A 223 11.82 -8.42 -7.65
N VAL A 224 10.59 -8.68 -8.09
CA VAL A 224 9.89 -9.94 -7.86
C VAL A 224 9.58 -10.59 -9.20
N GLU A 225 10.06 -11.81 -9.40
CA GLU A 225 9.67 -12.68 -10.52
C GLU A 225 8.74 -13.77 -10.00
N VAL A 226 7.49 -13.77 -10.47
CA VAL A 226 6.43 -14.68 -10.00
C VAL A 226 5.54 -15.12 -11.16
N ASP A 227 5.41 -16.43 -11.37
CA ASP A 227 4.50 -17.04 -12.36
C ASP A 227 4.55 -16.44 -13.78
N GLY A 228 5.75 -16.00 -14.20
CA GLY A 228 5.99 -15.39 -15.50
C GLY A 228 5.83 -13.87 -15.56
N PHE A 229 5.55 -13.22 -14.43
CA PHE A 229 5.53 -11.76 -14.28
C PHE A 229 6.78 -11.25 -13.59
N LYS A 230 7.29 -10.10 -14.06
CA LYS A 230 8.36 -9.33 -13.43
C LYS A 230 7.82 -8.02 -12.88
N ILE A 231 7.90 -7.86 -11.57
CA ILE A 231 7.30 -6.77 -10.82
C ILE A 231 8.40 -6.01 -10.08
N LEU A 232 8.40 -4.69 -10.16
CA LEU A 232 9.31 -3.84 -9.39
C LEU A 232 8.49 -3.00 -8.41
N HIS A 233 8.73 -3.16 -7.11
CA HIS A 233 8.17 -2.32 -6.06
C HIS A 233 9.28 -1.45 -5.46
N THR A 234 9.03 -0.16 -5.33
CA THR A 234 10.11 0.81 -5.03
C THR A 234 10.19 1.20 -3.56
N GLY A 235 9.24 0.78 -2.72
CA GLY A 235 9.09 1.37 -1.39
C GLY A 235 9.08 2.90 -1.47
N ASP A 236 9.72 3.55 -0.50
CA ASP A 236 9.96 4.99 -0.53
C ASP A 236 11.31 5.38 -1.16
N GLY A 237 11.97 4.41 -1.78
CA GLY A 237 13.35 4.54 -2.23
C GLY A 237 13.51 5.49 -3.40
N ARG A 238 14.47 6.42 -3.32
CA ARG A 238 14.73 7.38 -4.40
C ARG A 238 16.02 7.14 -5.15
N ASP A 239 17.08 6.77 -4.44
CA ASP A 239 18.38 6.49 -5.03
C ASP A 239 19.02 5.22 -4.48
N PHE A 240 19.83 4.55 -5.29
CA PHE A 240 20.49 3.29 -4.95
C PHE A 240 21.79 3.54 -4.19
N LYS A 241 22.06 2.69 -3.20
CA LYS A 241 23.35 2.66 -2.51
C LYS A 241 24.48 2.22 -3.44
N ASP A 242 24.22 1.18 -4.23
CA ASP A 242 25.15 0.67 -5.25
C ASP A 242 24.68 1.10 -6.64
N LYS A 243 25.49 1.94 -7.30
CA LYS A 243 25.20 2.44 -8.65
C LYS A 243 25.25 1.36 -9.71
N SER A 244 26.03 0.29 -9.52
CA SER A 244 26.04 -0.84 -10.43
C SER A 244 24.74 -1.65 -10.36
N GLU A 245 24.09 -1.72 -9.19
CA GLU A 245 22.76 -2.32 -9.04
C GLU A 245 21.71 -1.46 -9.74
N GLN A 246 21.80 -0.14 -9.59
CA GLN A 246 20.96 0.80 -10.33
C GLN A 246 21.09 0.57 -11.84
N GLU A 247 22.30 0.63 -12.39
CA GLU A 247 22.53 0.41 -13.82
C GLU A 247 21.93 -0.92 -14.32
N LYS A 248 22.07 -2.00 -13.55
CA LYS A 248 21.44 -3.30 -13.86
C LYS A 248 19.92 -3.22 -13.89
N VAL A 249 19.29 -2.63 -12.88
CA VAL A 249 17.82 -2.49 -12.81
C VAL A 249 17.31 -1.64 -13.97
N TYR A 250 17.96 -0.52 -14.26
CA TYR A 250 17.57 0.34 -15.38
C TYR A 250 17.86 -0.31 -16.74
N ALA A 251 18.78 -1.26 -16.83
CA ALA A 251 18.99 -2.05 -18.05
C ALA A 251 17.90 -3.11 -18.28
N MET A 252 17.14 -3.50 -17.25
CA MET A 252 16.00 -4.41 -17.38
C MET A 252 14.85 -3.67 -18.08
N LYS A 253 14.68 -3.90 -19.39
CA LYS A 253 13.61 -3.29 -20.21
C LYS A 253 12.36 -4.16 -20.32
N ASP A 254 12.22 -5.15 -19.44
CA ASP A 254 11.19 -6.18 -19.48
C ASP A 254 10.37 -6.26 -18.17
N ILE A 255 10.24 -5.13 -17.46
CA ILE A 255 9.38 -5.02 -16.28
C ILE A 255 7.92 -5.00 -16.73
N ASP A 256 7.11 -5.95 -16.25
CA ASP A 256 5.69 -6.00 -16.55
C ASP A 256 4.92 -4.94 -15.76
N ILE A 257 5.19 -4.85 -14.45
CA ILE A 257 4.47 -3.96 -13.54
C ILE A 257 5.47 -3.20 -12.67
N LEU A 258 5.43 -1.88 -12.74
CA LEU A 258 6.07 -0.98 -11.79
C LEU A 258 5.04 -0.53 -10.76
N LEU A 259 5.29 -0.89 -9.50
CA LEU A 259 4.60 -0.43 -8.31
C LEU A 259 5.44 0.68 -7.67
N GLY A 260 5.27 1.91 -8.16
CA GLY A 260 6.24 2.99 -7.93
C GLY A 260 5.70 4.11 -7.06
N ASN A 261 6.52 4.57 -6.12
CA ASN A 261 6.25 5.78 -5.34
C ASN A 261 6.15 7.01 -6.27
N ILE A 262 5.15 7.86 -6.05
CA ILE A 262 4.91 9.09 -6.82
C ILE A 262 6.03 10.14 -6.71
N LEU A 263 6.93 9.99 -5.73
CA LEU A 263 8.11 10.83 -5.56
C LEU A 263 9.26 10.44 -6.49
N LEU A 264 9.15 9.31 -7.20
CA LEU A 264 10.08 8.98 -8.27
C LEU A 264 9.97 9.98 -9.40
N HIS A 265 11.11 10.47 -9.87
CA HIS A 265 11.11 11.38 -10.99
C HIS A 265 10.58 10.66 -12.25
N PRO A 266 9.73 11.29 -13.08
CA PRO A 266 9.19 10.67 -14.28
C PRO A 266 10.23 10.10 -15.26
N TYR A 267 11.45 10.63 -15.27
CA TYR A 267 12.57 10.04 -16.04
C TYR A 267 12.99 8.67 -15.53
N ASN A 268 12.92 8.40 -14.24
CA ASN A 268 13.19 7.07 -13.71
C ASN A 268 12.18 6.05 -14.26
N ILE A 269 10.90 6.43 -14.30
CA ILE A 269 9.83 5.60 -14.86
C ILE A 269 10.03 5.40 -16.38
N ARG A 270 10.32 6.49 -17.12
CA ARG A 270 10.67 6.43 -18.54
C ARG A 270 11.81 5.48 -18.81
N ASP A 271 12.86 5.52 -17.99
CA ASP A 271 14.06 4.73 -18.23
C ASP A 271 13.83 3.26 -17.90
N LEU A 272 13.01 2.93 -16.90
CA LEU A 272 12.58 1.56 -16.61
C LEU A 272 11.68 0.96 -17.70
N LYS A 273 10.89 1.78 -18.41
CA LYS A 273 9.95 1.37 -19.47
C LYS A 273 9.02 0.20 -19.07
N PRO A 274 8.35 0.23 -17.90
CA PRO A 274 7.46 -0.85 -17.52
C PRO A 274 6.27 -0.94 -18.47
N LYS A 275 5.69 -2.14 -18.68
CA LYS A 275 4.46 -2.27 -19.48
C LYS A 275 3.29 -1.54 -18.81
N VAL A 276 3.16 -1.72 -17.49
CA VAL A 276 2.17 -1.05 -16.64
C VAL A 276 2.86 -0.34 -15.49
N PHE A 277 2.49 0.92 -15.25
CA PHE A 277 2.90 1.68 -14.07
C PHE A 277 1.68 1.98 -13.20
N ILE A 278 1.75 1.58 -11.92
CA ILE A 278 0.75 1.87 -10.91
C ILE A 278 1.40 2.81 -9.89
N PRO A 279 1.03 4.10 -9.87
CA PRO A 279 1.54 5.04 -8.87
C PRO A 279 1.01 4.68 -7.48
N LEU A 280 1.91 4.69 -6.50
CA LEU A 280 1.67 4.41 -5.09
C LEU A 280 2.11 5.62 -4.23
N HIS A 281 2.15 5.46 -2.90
CA HIS A 281 2.39 6.55 -1.94
C HIS A 281 1.32 7.64 -2.02
N LEU A 282 0.11 7.23 -2.38
CA LEU A 282 -1.05 8.11 -2.56
C LEU A 282 -1.81 8.28 -1.24
N TYR A 283 -2.44 9.44 -1.09
CA TYR A 283 -3.32 9.79 0.02
C TYR A 283 -2.68 9.62 1.40
N LYS A 284 -1.49 10.23 1.61
CA LYS A 284 -0.77 10.24 2.90
C LYS A 284 -1.44 11.10 3.98
N PHE A 285 -2.73 10.90 4.21
CA PHE A 285 -3.49 11.64 5.22
C PHE A 285 -2.98 11.36 6.64
N MET A 286 -2.18 10.31 6.84
CA MET A 286 -1.55 10.05 8.13
C MET A 286 -0.41 11.00 8.49
N SER A 287 0.11 11.73 7.50
CA SER A 287 1.26 12.62 7.64
C SER A 287 0.88 14.11 7.60
N GLY A 288 -0.41 14.43 7.76
CA GLY A 288 -0.93 15.81 7.79
C GLY A 288 -1.39 16.35 6.43
N GLY A 289 -1.94 17.56 6.46
CA GLY A 289 -2.58 18.23 5.32
C GLY A 289 -1.63 18.51 4.15
N ASP A 290 -0.40 18.91 4.42
CA ASP A 290 0.61 19.22 3.39
C ASP A 290 0.96 18.00 2.54
N LEU A 291 1.47 16.95 3.19
CA LEU A 291 1.85 15.70 2.52
C LEU A 291 0.64 15.02 1.88
N TYR A 292 -0.54 15.18 2.48
CA TYR A 292 -1.78 14.71 1.86
C TYR A 292 -2.05 15.38 0.51
N ARG A 293 -1.94 16.71 0.42
CA ARG A 293 -2.20 17.44 -0.84
C ARG A 293 -1.22 17.04 -1.95
N GLU A 294 0.03 16.81 -1.60
CA GLU A 294 1.08 16.39 -2.54
C GLU A 294 0.90 14.95 -3.03
N SER A 295 0.25 14.10 -2.24
CA SER A 295 0.01 12.69 -2.53
C SER A 295 -1.36 12.40 -3.14
N ARG A 296 -2.07 13.43 -3.63
CA ARG A 296 -3.33 13.26 -4.37
C ARG A 296 -3.06 12.83 -5.81
N ILE A 297 -3.91 11.96 -6.34
CA ILE A 297 -3.84 11.52 -7.74
C ILE A 297 -3.90 12.73 -8.70
N GLU A 298 -4.67 13.77 -8.39
CA GLU A 298 -4.75 14.98 -9.21
C GLU A 298 -3.40 15.69 -9.32
N LYS A 299 -2.62 15.74 -8.23
CA LYS A 299 -1.29 16.33 -8.24
C LYS A 299 -0.31 15.47 -9.05
N VAL A 300 -0.40 14.15 -8.91
CA VAL A 300 0.40 13.19 -9.68
C VAL A 300 0.07 13.28 -11.17
N LEU A 301 -1.20 13.43 -11.52
CA LEU A 301 -1.65 13.64 -12.91
C LEU A 301 -1.08 14.94 -13.48
N GLU A 302 -1.10 16.04 -12.73
CA GLU A 302 -0.48 17.30 -13.14
C GLU A 302 1.00 17.10 -13.50
N THR A 303 1.76 16.45 -12.60
CA THR A 303 3.17 16.12 -12.84
C THR A 303 3.34 15.22 -14.06
N HIS A 304 2.65 14.09 -14.13
CA HIS A 304 2.80 13.14 -15.24
C HIS A 304 2.41 13.75 -16.60
N ASN A 305 1.43 14.65 -16.64
CA ASN A 305 1.04 15.34 -17.87
C ASN A 305 2.15 16.23 -18.42
N GLN A 306 3.01 16.81 -17.56
CA GLN A 306 4.20 17.56 -18.00
C GLN A 306 5.21 16.67 -18.72
N TYR A 307 5.24 15.37 -18.39
CA TYR A 307 6.12 14.36 -18.96
C TYR A 307 5.39 13.36 -19.86
N ALA A 308 4.20 13.70 -20.37
CA ALA A 308 3.35 12.77 -21.11
C ALA A 308 4.04 12.18 -22.35
N LYS A 309 4.99 12.89 -22.97
CA LYS A 309 5.80 12.39 -24.09
C LYS A 309 6.78 11.29 -23.67
N ASP A 310 7.42 11.46 -22.52
CA ASP A 310 8.39 10.51 -21.96
C ASP A 310 7.69 9.24 -21.45
N LEU A 311 6.49 9.38 -20.88
CA LEU A 311 5.77 8.26 -20.26
C LEU A 311 4.91 7.43 -21.24
N LYS A 312 4.88 7.76 -22.54
CA LYS A 312 4.03 7.07 -23.55
C LYS A 312 4.30 5.58 -23.68
N THR A 313 5.48 5.11 -23.26
CA THR A 313 5.87 3.70 -23.36
C THR A 313 5.18 2.82 -22.32
N SER A 314 4.53 3.40 -21.32
CA SER A 314 3.96 2.69 -20.18
C SER A 314 2.48 3.01 -20.03
N LYS A 315 1.65 1.98 -19.81
CA LYS A 315 0.25 2.19 -19.44
C LYS A 315 0.19 2.59 -17.96
N ILE A 316 -0.22 3.82 -17.67
CA ILE A 316 -0.37 4.30 -16.28
C ILE A 316 -1.78 4.03 -15.78
N ILE A 317 -1.92 3.45 -14.59
CA ILE A 317 -3.21 3.08 -14.01
C ILE A 317 -3.31 3.62 -12.59
N TYR A 318 -4.32 4.45 -12.36
CA TYR A 318 -4.54 5.14 -11.09
C TYR A 318 -5.63 4.44 -10.29
N LEU A 319 -5.21 3.67 -9.28
CA LEU A 319 -6.11 2.95 -8.39
C LEU A 319 -6.38 3.77 -7.13
N LEU A 320 -7.65 3.87 -6.77
CA LEU A 320 -8.06 4.30 -5.42
C LEU A 320 -7.88 3.13 -4.46
N PRO A 321 -7.67 3.39 -3.16
CA PRO A 321 -7.59 2.33 -2.16
C PRO A 321 -8.78 1.37 -2.21
N GLY A 322 -8.46 0.07 -2.22
CA GLY A 322 -9.38 -1.05 -2.33
C GLY A 322 -9.87 -1.36 -3.74
N GLU A 323 -9.41 -0.66 -4.77
CA GLU A 323 -9.65 -1.06 -6.16
C GLU A 323 -8.64 -2.09 -6.65
N SER A 324 -9.00 -2.75 -7.74
CA SER A 324 -8.16 -3.76 -8.37
C SER A 324 -8.19 -3.68 -9.89
N ILE A 325 -7.19 -4.31 -10.50
CA ILE A 325 -7.12 -4.52 -11.93
C ILE A 325 -6.58 -5.92 -12.25
N LEU A 326 -7.19 -6.58 -13.24
CA LEU A 326 -6.70 -7.81 -13.84
C LEU A 326 -5.87 -7.45 -15.08
N LEU A 327 -4.66 -7.98 -15.18
CA LEU A 327 -3.69 -7.75 -16.24
C LEU A 327 -3.33 -9.04 -16.96
#